data_AF-A0A968FVL2-F1
#
_entry.id   AF-A0A968FVL2-F1
#
_cell.length_a   1.000
_cell.length_b   1.000
_cell.length_c   1.000
_cell.angle_alpha   90.00
_cell.angle_beta   90.00
_cell.angle_gamma   90.00
#
_symmetry.space_group_name_H-M   'P 1'
#
loop_
_entity.id
_entity.type
_entity.pdbx_description
1 polymer ?
#
loop_
_entity_poly.entity_id
_entity_poly.type
_entity_poly.pdbx_seq_one_letter_code
_entity_poly.pdbx_strand_id
1 'polypeptide(L)'
;PKEPDRWRLVRPEPLPADTATVNSLLFDLRDAKVETFIKTAITDPALFGLAKPSQSLEVSFQDGDSWSLDLGHKTGSGDAYFGRRSGEKIVFKLGKETVEKIFRSLHDLKDKKLLRFDKEQVSRVSVEYPHQTFELIKEGDAWNLRRPEAIEDIEPFLGNDLLWTL
;
A
#
# COMPACT_ATOMS: atom_id res chain seq x y z
N PRO A 1 12.93 0.27 -21.64
CA PRO A 1 11.58 -0.29 -21.85
C PRO A 1 10.66 0.12 -20.69
N LYS A 2 9.56 0.85 -20.97
CA LYS A 2 8.50 1.04 -19.97
C LYS A 2 7.86 -0.33 -19.74
N GLU A 3 8.03 -0.90 -18.54
CA GLU A 3 7.25 -2.05 -18.09
C GLU A 3 5.81 -1.57 -17.92
N PRO A 4 4.86 -1.94 -18.81
CA PRO A 4 3.57 -1.24 -18.88
C PRO A 4 2.64 -1.46 -17.68
N ASP A 5 2.91 -2.47 -16.84
CA ASP A 5 1.93 -2.97 -15.88
C ASP A 5 2.42 -2.98 -14.42
N ARG A 6 3.51 -2.28 -14.08
CA ARG A 6 4.04 -2.28 -12.70
C ARG A 6 4.24 -0.89 -12.14
N TRP A 7 3.59 -0.64 -11.00
CA TRP A 7 3.77 0.57 -10.23
C TRP A 7 5.19 0.66 -9.66
N ARG A 8 5.75 1.87 -9.66
CA ARG A 8 7.08 2.14 -9.12
C ARG A 8 7.05 3.40 -8.26
N LEU A 9 7.73 3.32 -7.13
CA LEU A 9 8.14 4.51 -6.38
C LEU A 9 9.30 5.16 -7.13
N VAL A 10 9.22 6.47 -7.36
CA VAL A 10 10.27 7.23 -8.06
C VAL A 10 11.14 8.01 -7.08
N ARG A 11 10.55 8.49 -5.99
CA ARG A 11 11.20 9.24 -4.92
C ARG A 11 10.77 8.70 -3.56
N PRO A 12 11.60 8.82 -2.50
CA PRO A 12 12.96 9.38 -2.49
C PRO A 12 13.97 8.55 -3.28
N GLU A 13 13.73 7.25 -3.42
CA GLU A 13 14.56 6.33 -4.21
C GLU A 13 13.70 5.48 -5.14
N PRO A 14 14.17 5.15 -6.36
CA PRO A 14 13.44 4.30 -7.28
C PRO A 14 13.32 2.85 -6.77
N LEU A 15 12.11 2.43 -6.41
CA LEU A 15 11.83 1.08 -5.90
C LEU A 15 10.55 0.50 -6.51
N PRO A 16 10.40 -0.83 -6.58
CA PRO A 16 9.11 -1.43 -6.91
C PRO A 16 8.06 -1.02 -5.88
N ALA A 17 6.86 -0.66 -6.37
CA ALA A 17 5.71 -0.45 -5.51
C ALA A 17 4.85 -1.72 -5.48
N ASP A 18 4.19 -1.96 -4.36
CA ASP A 18 3.19 -3.02 -4.30
C ASP A 18 1.98 -2.63 -5.15
N THR A 19 1.77 -3.36 -6.24
CA THR A 19 0.72 -3.05 -7.21
C THR A 19 -0.68 -3.20 -6.64
N ALA A 20 -0.89 -4.16 -5.73
CA ALA A 20 -2.19 -4.36 -5.09
C ALA A 20 -2.51 -3.20 -4.13
N THR A 21 -1.52 -2.76 -3.35
CA THR A 21 -1.65 -1.61 -2.45
C THR A 21 -1.93 -0.33 -3.22
N VAL A 22 -1.22 -0.07 -4.33
CA VAL A 22 -1.47 1.13 -5.16
C VAL A 22 -2.87 1.08 -5.79
N ASN A 23 -3.30 -0.08 -6.31
CA ASN A 23 -4.66 -0.21 -6.85
C ASN A 23 -5.72 -0.02 -5.77
N SER A 24 -5.52 -0.55 -4.56
CA SER A 24 -6.39 -0.31 -3.41
C SER A 24 -6.48 1.17 -3.05
N LEU A 25 -5.36 1.91 -3.06
CA LEU A 25 -5.36 3.35 -2.86
C LEU A 25 -6.19 4.07 -3.94
N LEU A 26 -6.04 3.69 -5.21
CA LEU A 26 -6.84 4.29 -6.29
C LEU A 26 -8.34 4.01 -6.14
N PHE A 27 -8.71 2.82 -5.67
CA PHE A 27 -10.11 2.50 -5.35
C PHE A 27 -10.63 3.33 -4.18
N ASP A 28 -9.88 3.42 -3.07
CA ASP A 28 -10.25 4.25 -1.92
C ASP A 28 -10.42 5.71 -2.31
N LEU A 29 -9.53 6.22 -3.17
CA LEU A 29 -9.56 7.59 -3.67
C LEU A 29 -10.78 7.86 -4.55
N ARG A 30 -11.15 6.91 -5.43
CA ARG A 30 -12.35 6.99 -6.26
C ARG A 30 -13.63 6.96 -5.41
N ASP A 31 -13.65 6.12 -4.39
CA ASP A 31 -14.83 5.88 -3.55
C ASP A 31 -14.94 6.88 -2.39
N ALA A 32 -13.91 7.72 -2.19
CA ALA A 32 -13.86 8.76 -1.18
C ALA A 32 -15.04 9.75 -1.32
N LYS A 33 -15.71 10.01 -0.20
CA LYS A 33 -16.85 10.93 -0.14
C LYS A 33 -16.55 12.09 0.78
N VAL A 34 -16.95 13.28 0.34
CA VAL A 34 -17.04 14.46 1.18
C VAL A 34 -18.12 14.22 2.24
N GLU A 35 -17.77 14.41 3.52
CA GLU A 35 -18.75 14.33 4.59
C GLU A 35 -19.63 15.58 4.63
N THR A 36 -19.02 16.76 4.47
CA THR A 36 -19.73 18.03 4.54
C THR A 36 -18.98 19.12 3.79
N PHE A 37 -19.70 19.95 3.05
CA PHE A 37 -19.16 21.18 2.47
C PHE A 37 -19.21 22.30 3.51
N ILE A 38 -18.08 22.97 3.75
CA ILE A 38 -17.94 23.99 4.79
C ILE A 38 -18.07 25.39 4.21
N LYS A 39 -17.43 25.62 3.06
CA LYS A 39 -17.46 26.93 2.38
C LYS A 39 -17.28 26.73 0.89
N THR A 40 -18.13 27.34 0.08
CA THR A 40 -18.09 27.20 -1.38
C THR A 40 -17.18 28.22 -2.06
N ALA A 41 -16.87 29.32 -1.38
CA ALA A 41 -15.97 30.36 -1.85
C ALA A 41 -15.07 30.85 -0.71
N ILE A 42 -13.91 30.21 -0.57
CA ILE A 42 -12.88 30.60 0.40
C ILE A 42 -12.17 31.90 -0.01
N THR A 43 -12.03 32.80 0.98
CA THR A 43 -11.27 34.06 0.87
C THR A 43 -9.91 33.96 1.57
N ASP A 44 -9.79 33.13 2.62
CA ASP A 44 -8.56 32.92 3.37
C ASP A 44 -8.29 31.41 3.60
N PRO A 45 -7.40 30.80 2.79
CA PRO A 45 -6.92 29.42 2.95
C PRO A 45 -6.22 29.10 4.27
N ALA A 46 -5.62 30.09 4.94
CA ALA A 46 -4.86 29.84 6.16
C ALA A 46 -5.76 29.37 7.31
N LEU A 47 -7.01 29.85 7.38
CA LEU A 47 -7.99 29.46 8.40
C LEU A 47 -8.26 27.95 8.48
N PHE A 48 -8.04 27.25 7.37
CA PHE A 48 -8.27 25.81 7.26
C PHE A 48 -6.97 25.03 7.09
N GLY A 49 -5.80 25.67 7.17
CA GLY A 49 -4.51 25.03 6.90
C GLY A 49 -4.26 24.71 5.43
N LEU A 50 -5.03 25.32 4.52
CA LEU A 50 -4.96 25.08 3.06
C LEU A 50 -4.05 26.07 2.33
N ALA A 51 -3.49 27.06 3.04
CA ALA A 51 -2.42 27.90 2.52
C ALA A 51 -1.08 27.15 2.42
N LYS A 52 -0.83 26.23 3.37
CA LYS A 52 0.30 25.30 3.38
C LYS A 52 -0.24 23.94 3.84
N PRO A 53 -0.77 23.13 2.91
CA PRO A 53 -1.39 21.86 3.27
C PRO A 53 -0.38 20.94 3.95
N SER A 54 -0.87 20.18 4.92
CA SER A 54 -0.06 19.20 5.67
C SER A 54 0.31 18.01 4.80
N GLN A 55 -0.58 17.63 3.89
CA GLN A 55 -0.41 16.57 2.91
C GLN A 55 -1.12 16.98 1.61
N SER A 56 -0.56 16.60 0.47
CA SER A 56 -1.19 16.77 -0.83
C SER A 56 -1.01 15.50 -1.65
N LEU A 57 -2.08 15.09 -2.33
CA LEU A 57 -2.07 13.97 -3.26
C LEU A 57 -2.36 14.52 -4.65
N GLU A 58 -1.54 14.17 -5.63
CA GLU A 58 -1.76 14.50 -7.05
C GLU A 58 -1.87 13.21 -7.86
N VAL A 59 -2.83 13.18 -8.78
CA VAL A 59 -3.02 12.10 -9.74
C VAL A 59 -2.96 12.72 -11.13
N SER A 60 -2.01 12.26 -11.94
CA SER A 60 -1.85 12.68 -13.34
C SER A 60 -2.33 11.58 -14.27
N PHE A 61 -3.11 11.95 -15.27
CA PHE A 61 -3.64 11.08 -16.30
C PHE A 61 -2.76 11.09 -17.56
N GLN A 62 -2.97 10.12 -18.45
CA GLN A 62 -2.15 9.96 -19.66
C GLN A 62 -2.37 11.05 -20.70
N ASP A 63 -3.54 11.67 -20.70
CA ASP A 63 -3.91 12.81 -21.55
C ASP A 63 -3.28 14.13 -21.07
N GLY A 64 -2.59 14.12 -19.92
CA GLY A 64 -1.93 15.27 -19.34
C GLY A 64 -2.77 16.01 -18.30
N ASP A 65 -4.03 15.62 -18.10
CA ASP A 65 -4.84 16.18 -17.03
C ASP A 65 -4.30 15.75 -15.68
N SER A 66 -4.40 16.61 -14.67
CA SER A 66 -4.14 16.23 -13.30
C SER A 66 -5.19 16.82 -12.37
N TRP A 67 -5.37 16.14 -11.26
CA TRP A 67 -6.15 16.65 -10.15
C TRP A 67 -5.39 16.40 -8.87
N SER A 68 -5.60 17.28 -7.90
CA SER A 68 -4.99 17.11 -6.59
C SER A 68 -5.95 17.41 -5.46
N LEU A 69 -5.67 16.77 -4.34
CA LEU A 69 -6.38 16.92 -3.07
C LEU A 69 -5.39 17.44 -2.02
N ASP A 70 -5.67 18.63 -1.51
CA ASP A 70 -4.95 19.25 -0.42
C ASP A 70 -5.64 18.95 0.92
N LEU A 71 -4.86 18.53 1.90
CA LEU A 71 -5.31 18.28 3.26
C LEU A 71 -4.83 19.37 4.22
N GLY A 72 -5.79 20.08 4.79
CA GLY A 72 -5.58 21.14 5.76
C GLY A 72 -5.55 20.65 7.21
N HIS A 73 -5.96 21.52 8.12
CA HIS A 73 -6.02 21.22 9.54
C HIS A 73 -7.08 20.17 9.88
N LYS A 74 -6.84 19.49 10.99
CA LYS A 74 -7.85 18.66 11.64
C LYS A 74 -8.98 19.52 12.20
N THR A 75 -10.21 19.01 12.20
CA THR A 75 -11.35 19.67 12.84
C THR A 75 -11.13 19.73 14.35
N GLY A 76 -11.82 20.67 15.03
CA GLY A 76 -11.73 20.79 16.48
C GLY A 76 -12.14 19.52 17.25
N SER A 77 -13.01 18.69 16.67
CA SER A 77 -13.42 17.37 17.18
C SER A 77 -12.36 16.29 16.97
N GLY A 78 -11.43 16.45 16.02
CA GLY A 78 -10.39 15.46 15.73
C GLY A 78 -10.85 14.23 14.93
N ASP A 79 -12.08 14.23 14.43
CA ASP A 79 -12.70 13.15 13.65
C ASP A 79 -12.58 13.34 12.13
N ALA A 80 -12.23 14.55 11.69
CA ALA A 80 -12.15 14.90 10.27
C ALA A 80 -11.02 15.91 10.01
N TYR A 81 -10.77 16.16 8.73
CA TYR A 81 -9.82 17.16 8.24
C TYR A 81 -10.51 18.06 7.22
N PHE A 82 -10.06 19.32 7.15
CA PHE A 82 -10.43 20.18 6.04
C PHE A 82 -9.69 19.74 4.77
N GLY A 83 -10.41 19.67 3.66
CA GLY A 83 -9.86 19.31 2.36
C GLY A 83 -10.30 20.30 1.29
N ARG A 84 -9.52 20.35 0.20
CA ARG A 84 -9.81 21.14 -0.99
C ARG A 84 -9.21 20.48 -2.22
N ARG A 85 -9.94 20.50 -3.33
CA ARG A 85 -9.36 20.16 -4.65
C ARG A 85 -8.59 21.35 -5.20
N SER A 86 -7.40 21.13 -5.73
CA SER A 86 -6.64 22.23 -6.33
C SER A 86 -7.42 22.89 -7.46
N GLY A 87 -7.29 24.21 -7.59
CA GLY A 87 -8.07 25.03 -8.51
C GLY A 87 -9.49 25.39 -8.04
N GLU A 88 -10.03 24.70 -7.03
CA GLU A 88 -11.36 25.01 -6.48
C GLU A 88 -11.29 25.93 -5.26
N LYS A 89 -12.37 26.72 -5.04
CA LYS A 89 -12.55 27.55 -3.83
C LYS A 89 -13.41 26.86 -2.76
N ILE A 90 -13.77 25.61 -2.98
CA ILE A 90 -14.64 24.84 -2.11
C ILE A 90 -13.79 24.15 -1.04
N VAL A 91 -14.13 24.39 0.22
CA VAL A 91 -13.58 23.68 1.38
C VAL A 91 -14.62 22.70 1.88
N PHE A 92 -14.18 21.48 2.14
CA PHE A 92 -15.01 20.41 2.67
C PHE A 92 -14.33 19.69 3.83
N LYS A 93 -15.08 18.83 4.53
CA LYS A 93 -14.55 17.89 5.52
C LYS A 93 -14.41 16.50 4.90
N LEU A 94 -13.29 15.86 5.21
CA LEU A 94 -13.04 14.44 4.98
C LEU A 94 -12.84 13.76 6.33
N GLY A 95 -13.56 12.66 6.55
CA GLY A 95 -13.43 11.86 7.76
C GLY A 95 -12.01 11.32 7.92
N LYS A 96 -11.54 11.22 9.16
CA LYS A 96 -10.21 10.73 9.52
C LYS A 96 -9.91 9.37 8.89
N GLU A 97 -10.86 8.45 8.91
CA GLU A 97 -10.69 7.11 8.31
C GLU A 97 -10.47 7.18 6.79
N THR A 98 -11.19 8.07 6.10
CA THR A 98 -11.00 8.29 4.66
C THR A 98 -9.61 8.86 4.38
N VAL A 99 -9.18 9.83 5.20
CA VAL A 99 -7.84 10.43 5.11
C VAL A 99 -6.75 9.38 5.33
N GLU A 100 -6.86 8.51 6.33
CA GLU A 100 -5.89 7.46 6.63
C GLU A 100 -5.78 6.41 5.51
N LYS A 101 -6.89 6.12 4.83
CA LYS A 101 -6.90 5.22 3.65
C LYS A 101 -6.21 5.83 2.43
N ILE A 102 -6.35 7.14 2.23
CA ILE A 102 -5.80 7.86 1.07
C ILE A 102 -4.33 8.24 1.29
N PHE A 103 -4.00 8.83 2.43
CA PHE A 103 -2.67 9.36 2.73
C PHE A 103 -1.81 8.31 3.43
N ARG A 104 -1.51 7.23 2.71
CA ARG A 104 -0.69 6.11 3.18
C ARG A 104 0.79 6.47 3.25
N SER A 105 1.54 5.73 4.07
CA SER A 105 2.99 5.94 4.16
C SER A 105 3.71 5.36 2.94
N LEU A 106 4.91 5.88 2.66
CA LEU A 106 5.81 5.29 1.65
C LEU A 106 6.09 3.81 1.94
N HIS A 107 6.22 3.46 3.23
CA HIS A 107 6.47 2.09 3.65
C HIS A 107 5.33 1.17 3.24
N ASP A 108 4.07 1.62 3.28
CA ASP A 108 2.91 0.81 2.88
C ASP A 108 2.88 0.57 1.37
N LEU A 109 3.31 1.56 0.58
CA LEU A 109 3.30 1.50 -0.88
C LEU A 109 4.47 0.71 -1.47
N LYS A 110 5.56 0.51 -0.72
CA LYS A 110 6.75 -0.23 -1.17
C LYS A 110 6.41 -1.71 -1.32
N ASP A 111 6.90 -2.35 -2.39
CA ASP A 111 6.87 -3.81 -2.46
C ASP A 111 7.87 -4.39 -1.44
N LYS A 112 7.34 -5.15 -0.48
CA LYS A 112 8.08 -5.70 0.66
C LYS A 112 8.56 -7.14 0.42
N LYS A 113 8.27 -7.74 -0.74
CA LYS A 113 8.70 -9.10 -1.06
C LYS A 113 10.22 -9.16 -1.14
N LEU A 114 10.82 -9.99 -0.28
CA LEU A 114 12.27 -10.17 -0.27
C LEU A 114 12.72 -11.06 -1.44
N LEU A 115 11.91 -12.07 -1.77
CA LEU A 115 12.19 -13.04 -2.81
C LEU A 115 11.05 -13.05 -3.83
N ARG A 116 11.41 -13.22 -5.10
CA ARG A 116 10.44 -13.46 -6.18
C ARG A 116 10.85 -14.73 -6.91
N PHE A 117 10.05 -15.76 -6.77
CA PHE A 117 10.23 -17.03 -7.44
C PHE A 117 8.87 -17.62 -7.80
N ASP A 118 8.87 -18.54 -8.74
CA ASP A 118 7.72 -19.36 -9.10
C ASP A 118 7.56 -20.45 -8.02
N LYS A 119 6.47 -20.44 -7.26
CA LYS A 119 6.26 -21.37 -6.14
C LYS A 119 6.10 -22.81 -6.65
N GLU A 120 5.59 -22.98 -7.87
CA GLU A 120 5.41 -24.27 -8.50
C GLU A 120 6.77 -24.92 -8.85
N GLN A 121 7.81 -24.11 -9.03
CA GLN A 121 9.18 -24.57 -9.28
C GLN A 121 9.99 -24.83 -8.00
N VAL A 122 9.45 -24.56 -6.81
CA VAL A 122 10.18 -24.81 -5.55
C VAL A 122 10.15 -26.30 -5.23
N SER A 123 11.34 -26.90 -5.21
CA SER A 123 11.53 -28.30 -4.82
C SER A 123 12.09 -28.50 -3.41
N ARG A 124 12.67 -27.45 -2.82
CA ARG A 124 13.30 -27.53 -1.49
C ARG A 124 13.29 -26.19 -0.77
N VAL A 125 12.98 -26.22 0.54
CA VAL A 125 13.12 -25.10 1.47
C VAL A 125 14.04 -25.54 2.60
N SER A 126 15.12 -24.80 2.84
CA SER A 126 16.06 -25.08 3.93
C SER A 126 16.25 -23.83 4.78
N VAL A 127 16.04 -23.96 6.09
CA VAL A 127 16.23 -22.89 7.07
C VAL A 127 17.28 -23.33 8.07
N GLU A 128 18.39 -22.60 8.13
CA GLU A 128 19.52 -22.88 9.00
C GLU A 128 19.51 -21.94 10.22
N TYR A 129 19.43 -22.53 11.41
CA TYR A 129 19.64 -21.87 12.69
C TYR A 129 20.99 -22.31 13.27
N PRO A 130 21.58 -21.55 14.22
CA PRO A 130 22.88 -21.89 14.82
C PRO A 130 22.98 -23.32 15.41
N HIS A 131 21.85 -23.92 15.79
CA HIS A 131 21.82 -25.23 16.43
C HIS A 131 20.89 -26.24 15.73
N GLN A 132 20.24 -25.87 14.63
CA GLN A 132 19.24 -26.73 13.98
C GLN A 132 19.01 -26.32 12.52
N THR A 133 18.81 -27.29 11.64
CA THR A 133 18.35 -27.05 10.27
C THR A 133 16.98 -27.67 10.10
N PHE A 134 16.07 -26.92 9.49
CA PHE A 134 14.80 -27.42 8.99
C PHE A 134 14.92 -27.55 7.48
N GLU A 135 14.60 -28.72 6.94
CA GLU A 135 14.65 -28.95 5.50
C GLU A 135 13.34 -29.61 5.06
N LEU A 136 12.62 -28.93 4.17
CA LEU A 136 11.44 -29.46 3.50
C LEU A 136 11.81 -29.76 2.05
N ILE A 137 11.46 -30.95 1.57
CA ILE A 137 11.62 -31.35 0.17
C ILE A 137 10.23 -31.64 -0.40
N LYS A 138 9.96 -31.12 -1.59
CA LYS A 138 8.73 -31.43 -2.33
C LYS A 138 8.96 -32.65 -3.22
N GLU A 139 8.19 -33.71 -3.00
CA GLU A 139 8.20 -34.93 -3.81
C GLU A 139 6.79 -35.11 -4.40
N GLY A 140 6.67 -34.90 -5.72
CA GLY A 140 5.35 -34.75 -6.36
C GLY A 140 4.64 -33.50 -5.86
N ASP A 141 3.44 -33.67 -5.30
CA ASP A 141 2.65 -32.59 -4.69
C ASP A 141 2.75 -32.55 -3.15
N ALA A 142 3.43 -33.53 -2.55
CA ALA A 142 3.61 -33.63 -1.10
C ALA A 142 4.89 -32.91 -0.65
N TRP A 143 4.79 -32.23 0.50
CA TRP A 143 5.96 -31.73 1.21
C TRP A 143 6.38 -32.74 2.28
N ASN A 144 7.69 -32.97 2.40
CA ASN A 144 8.28 -33.87 3.38
C ASN A 144 9.32 -33.12 4.21
N LEU A 145 9.19 -33.13 5.53
CA LEU A 145 10.23 -32.63 6.43
C LEU A 145 11.34 -33.68 6.49
N ARG A 146 12.55 -33.35 6.05
CA ARG A 146 13.71 -34.25 6.10
C ARG A 146 14.63 -33.96 7.28
N ARG A 147 14.58 -32.74 7.82
CA ARG A 147 15.32 -32.33 9.03
C ARG A 147 14.46 -31.43 9.92
N PRO A 148 14.59 -31.48 11.25
CA PRO A 148 15.56 -32.25 12.05
C PRO A 148 15.21 -33.74 12.20
N GLU A 149 13.92 -34.08 12.20
CA GLU A 149 13.39 -35.45 12.22
C GLU A 149 12.52 -35.63 10.98
N ALA A 150 12.60 -36.80 10.35
CA ALA A 150 11.90 -37.04 9.10
C ALA A 150 10.40 -37.23 9.36
N ILE A 151 9.58 -36.36 8.78
CA ILE A 151 8.12 -36.46 8.80
C ILE A 151 7.64 -36.43 7.36
N GLU A 152 7.00 -37.51 6.94
CA GLU A 152 6.45 -37.67 5.59
C GLU A 152 5.01 -37.15 5.53
N ASP A 153 4.60 -36.72 4.34
CA ASP A 153 3.24 -36.24 4.04
C ASP A 153 2.74 -35.16 5.00
N ILE A 154 3.60 -34.18 5.31
CA ILE A 154 3.17 -33.05 6.13
C ILE A 154 2.06 -32.28 5.41
N GLU A 155 1.09 -31.80 6.20
CA GLU A 155 -0.05 -31.07 5.68
C GLU A 155 0.40 -29.98 4.70
N PRO A 156 -0.14 -29.93 3.47
CA PRO A 156 0.35 -29.05 2.41
C PRO A 156 0.39 -27.56 2.80
N PHE A 157 -0.45 -27.14 3.74
CA PHE A 157 -0.44 -25.76 4.22
C PHE A 157 0.84 -25.41 4.99
N LEU A 158 1.48 -26.34 5.71
CA LEU A 158 2.72 -26.05 6.45
C LEU A 158 3.91 -25.74 5.54
N GLY A 159 4.05 -26.47 4.43
CA GLY A 159 5.06 -26.19 3.42
C GLY A 159 4.78 -24.88 2.66
N ASN A 160 3.50 -24.62 2.37
CA ASN A 160 3.10 -23.40 1.68
C ASN A 160 3.19 -22.15 2.57
N ASP A 161 2.87 -22.22 3.87
CA ASP A 161 2.85 -21.06 4.79
C ASP A 161 4.25 -20.45 4.99
N LEU A 162 5.29 -21.29 4.98
CA LEU A 162 6.68 -20.83 4.95
C LEU A 162 7.03 -20.03 3.68
N LEU A 163 6.42 -20.37 2.54
CA LEU A 163 6.60 -19.64 1.28
C LEU A 163 5.78 -18.34 1.23
N TRP A 164 4.69 -18.23 2.01
CA TRP A 164 3.87 -17.01 2.09
C TRP A 164 4.40 -15.97 3.09
N THR A 165 5.21 -16.38 4.06
CA THR A 165 5.73 -15.49 5.12
C THR A 165 7.02 -14.74 4.72
N LEU A 166 7.63 -15.08 3.57
CA LEU A 166 8.86 -14.49 3.03
C LEU A 166 8.60 -13.46 1.91
#